data_AF-A0A2M8DTG6-F1
#
_entry.id   AF-A0A2M8DTG6-F1
#
_cell.length_a   1.000
_cell.length_b   1.000
_cell.length_c   1.000
_cell.angle_alpha   90.00
_cell.angle_beta   90.00
_cell.angle_gamma   90.00
#
_symmetry.space_group_name_H-M   'P 1'
#
loop_
_entity.id
_entity.type
_entity.pdbx_description
1 polymer ?
#
loop_
_entity_poly.entity_id
_entity_poly.type
_entity_poly.pdbx_seq_one_letter_code
_entity_poly.pdbx_strand_id
1 'polypeptide(L)'
;MSDPLRFGAATSSHPTHFQERSILSHYKKTLSYGNQQLTLETGEIAKQASAAVMVSLGDTVVLVTVVGRKDAKPEQDFFPLTVDYIEKTYAAG
;
A
#
# COMPACT_ATOMS: atom_id res chain seq x y z
N MET A 1 -33.70 20.57 51.30
CA MET A 1 -34.48 19.35 50.96
C MET A 1 -34.12 19.01 49.51
N SER A 2 -33.23 18.01 49.37
CA SER A 2 -32.77 17.32 48.15
C SER A 2 -32.31 18.13 46.93
N ASP A 3 -31.04 18.57 46.98
CA ASP A 3 -30.18 18.73 45.79
C ASP A 3 -29.59 17.35 45.42
N PRO A 4 -29.80 16.82 44.20
CA PRO A 4 -29.16 15.59 43.76
C PRO A 4 -27.97 15.89 42.85
N LEU A 5 -26.79 16.14 43.45
CA LEU A 5 -25.52 15.94 42.76
C LEU A 5 -25.21 14.44 42.63
N ARG A 6 -24.63 14.09 41.47
CA ARG A 6 -23.88 12.88 41.13
C ARG A 6 -24.66 11.68 40.57
N PHE A 7 -24.83 11.69 39.25
CA PHE A 7 -24.60 10.50 38.43
C PHE A 7 -23.42 10.75 37.50
N GLY A 8 -22.23 10.36 37.97
CA GLY A 8 -21.09 10.13 37.10
C GLY A 8 -21.36 8.87 36.29
N ALA A 9 -21.52 9.02 34.98
CA ALA A 9 -21.25 7.95 34.03
C ALA A 9 -20.11 8.46 33.15
N ALA A 10 -18.92 7.90 33.37
CA ALA A 10 -17.78 8.08 32.50
C ALA A 10 -18.16 7.58 31.10
N THR A 11 -18.49 8.50 30.20
CA THR A 11 -18.54 8.18 28.78
C THR A 11 -17.08 8.08 28.33
N SER A 12 -16.68 6.83 28.14
CA SER A 12 -15.35 6.40 27.72
C SER A 12 -14.79 7.32 26.64
N SER A 13 -13.69 7.99 26.97
CA SER A 13 -12.75 8.55 26.02
C SER A 13 -12.19 7.40 25.17
N HIS A 14 -12.90 7.04 24.12
CA HIS A 14 -12.27 6.41 22.96
C HIS A 14 -11.68 7.56 22.14
N PRO A 15 -10.35 7.70 22.06
CA PRO A 15 -9.79 8.44 20.95
C PRO A 15 -10.17 7.63 19.72
N THR A 16 -11.17 8.11 18.97
CA THR A 16 -11.31 7.79 17.56
C THR A 16 -10.05 8.32 16.88
N HIS A 17 -9.00 7.51 16.94
CA HIS A 17 -7.80 7.70 16.16
C HIS A 17 -8.19 7.33 14.72
N PHE A 18 -9.01 8.18 14.10
CA PHE A 18 -9.08 8.32 12.68
C PHE A 18 -7.72 8.88 12.27
N GLN A 19 -6.74 7.99 12.13
CA GLN A 19 -5.53 8.32 11.42
C GLN A 19 -5.97 8.69 10.01
N GLU A 20 -6.01 9.99 9.77
CA GLU A 20 -5.93 10.56 8.45
C GLU A 20 -4.65 10.00 7.82
N ARG A 21 -4.76 8.80 7.21
CA ARG A 21 -3.70 8.23 6.41
C ARG A 21 -3.55 9.18 5.25
N SER A 22 -2.60 10.09 5.39
CA SER A 22 -2.04 10.87 4.30
C SER A 22 -1.98 9.96 3.08
N ILE A 23 -2.70 10.32 2.03
CA ILE A 23 -2.78 9.63 0.73
C ILE A 23 -1.43 9.61 -0.01
N LEU A 24 -0.33 9.91 0.70
CA LEU A 24 1.05 9.97 0.29
C LEU A 24 1.97 9.28 1.31
N SER A 25 1.47 8.32 2.11
CA SER A 25 2.32 7.59 3.05
C SER A 25 3.28 6.67 2.28
N HIS A 26 4.46 7.20 1.97
CA HIS A 26 5.58 6.39 1.51
C HIS A 26 5.88 5.33 2.57
N TYR A 27 5.80 4.06 2.19
CA TYR A 27 6.08 2.93 3.08
C TYR A 27 7.24 2.14 2.50
N LYS A 28 8.28 1.98 3.34
CA LYS A 28 9.50 1.26 3.01
C LYS A 28 9.74 0.16 4.02
N LYS A 29 10.00 -1.06 3.55
CA LYS A 29 10.40 -2.18 4.38
C LYS A 29 11.62 -2.86 3.79
N THR A 30 12.66 -2.98 4.62
CA THR A 30 13.89 -3.70 4.28
C THR A 30 13.99 -4.95 5.13
N LEU A 31 14.41 -6.06 4.51
CA LEU A 31 14.63 -7.35 5.14
C LEU A 31 15.85 -8.04 4.51
N SER A 32 16.55 -8.84 5.31
CA SER A 32 17.67 -9.64 4.82
C SER A 32 17.15 -10.85 4.07
N TYR A 33 17.55 -11.02 2.83
CA TYR A 33 17.26 -12.17 1.98
C TYR A 33 18.58 -12.87 1.61
N GLY A 34 18.94 -13.91 2.38
CA GLY A 34 20.26 -14.53 2.29
C GLY A 34 21.37 -13.51 2.59
N ASN A 35 22.29 -13.33 1.64
CA ASN A 35 23.39 -12.36 1.74
C ASN A 35 23.04 -10.98 1.17
N GLN A 36 21.81 -10.77 0.68
CA GLN A 36 21.37 -9.54 0.05
C GLN A 36 20.30 -8.83 0.90
N GLN A 37 20.18 -7.51 0.74
CA GLN A 37 19.08 -6.77 1.32
C GLN A 37 17.95 -6.63 0.30
N LEU A 38 16.78 -7.13 0.66
CA LEU A 38 15.54 -6.92 -0.08
C LEU A 38 14.83 -5.69 0.50
N THR A 39 14.55 -4.71 -0.34
CA THR A 39 13.80 -3.51 0.00
C THR A 39 12.53 -3.43 -0.83
N LEU A 40 11.41 -3.18 -0.18
CA LEU A 40 10.09 -2.98 -0.77
C LEU A 40 9.60 -1.58 -0.43
N GLU A 41 9.31 -0.78 -1.44
CA GLU A 41 8.86 0.61 -1.32
C GLU A 41 7.56 0.83 -2.09
N THR A 42 6.60 1.53 -1.48
CA THR A 42 5.33 1.90 -2.13
C THR A 42 4.92 3.32 -1.77
N GLY A 43 4.08 3.92 -2.60
CA GLY A 43 3.54 5.27 -2.38
C GLY A 43 4.42 6.41 -2.90
N GLU A 44 5.59 6.13 -3.49
CA GLU A 44 6.46 7.15 -4.10
C GLU A 44 6.19 7.34 -5.59
N ILE A 45 6.18 6.25 -6.36
CA ILE A 45 6.11 6.22 -7.84
C ILE A 45 4.82 5.53 -8.31
N ALA A 46 4.35 5.86 -9.52
CA ALA A 46 3.21 5.23 -10.19
C ALA A 46 1.90 5.23 -9.37
N LYS A 47 1.64 6.33 -8.64
CA LYS A 47 0.48 6.53 -7.74
C LYS A 47 -0.90 6.39 -8.39
N GLN A 48 -0.98 6.42 -9.72
CA GLN A 48 -2.23 6.25 -10.46
C GLN A 48 -2.56 4.76 -10.72
N ALA A 49 -1.59 3.86 -10.55
CA ALA A 49 -1.85 2.43 -10.60
C ALA A 49 -2.69 1.99 -9.38
N SER A 50 -3.44 0.90 -9.51
CA SER A 50 -4.19 0.32 -8.38
C SER A 50 -3.24 -0.11 -7.26
N ALA A 51 -2.05 -0.61 -7.61
CA ALA A 51 -0.93 -0.79 -6.72
C ALA A 51 0.38 -0.59 -7.47
N ALA A 52 1.40 -0.07 -6.78
CA ALA A 52 2.75 0.06 -7.30
C ALA A 52 3.77 -0.21 -6.18
N VAL A 53 4.76 -1.04 -6.46
CA VAL A 53 5.85 -1.37 -5.53
C VAL A 53 7.18 -1.31 -6.28
N MET A 54 8.12 -0.56 -5.73
CA MET A 54 9.52 -0.62 -6.11
C MET A 54 10.20 -1.70 -5.27
N VAL A 55 10.84 -2.64 -5.95
CA VAL A 55 11.54 -3.76 -5.32
C VAL A 55 13.02 -3.63 -5.65
N SER A 56 13.86 -3.61 -4.61
CA SER A 56 15.31 -3.57 -4.76
C SER A 56 15.94 -4.76 -4.06
N LEU A 57 16.77 -5.52 -4.76
CA LEU A 57 17.52 -6.65 -4.22
C LEU A 57 19.00 -6.47 -4.59
N GLY A 58 19.81 -6.03 -3.62
CA GLY A 58 21.17 -5.57 -3.91
C GLY A 58 21.14 -4.42 -4.92
N ASP A 59 21.81 -4.60 -6.05
CA ASP A 59 21.90 -3.59 -7.13
C ASP A 59 20.78 -3.71 -8.17
N THR A 60 19.95 -4.75 -8.10
CA THR A 60 18.83 -4.93 -9.03
C THR A 60 17.58 -4.20 -8.53
N VAL A 61 16.98 -3.38 -9.39
CA VAL A 61 15.77 -2.61 -9.08
C VAL A 61 14.67 -2.92 -10.11
N VAL A 62 13.47 -3.24 -9.63
CA VAL A 62 12.30 -3.55 -10.45
C VAL A 62 11.09 -2.76 -9.96
N LEU A 63 10.42 -2.07 -10.89
CA LEU A 63 9.13 -1.43 -10.62
C LEU A 63 7.99 -2.38 -11.03
N VAL A 64 7.16 -2.76 -10.08
CA VAL A 64 5.98 -3.60 -10.31
C VAL A 64 4.72 -2.76 -10.14
N THR A 65 3.90 -2.69 -11.18
CA THR A 65 2.62 -1.99 -11.18
C THR A 65 1.48 -2.94 -11.50
N VAL A 66 0.35 -2.77 -10.83
CA VAL A 66 -0.87 -3.54 -11.06
C VAL A 66 -2.02 -2.57 -11.25
N VAL A 67 -2.81 -2.79 -12.30
CA VAL A 67 -4.02 -2.02 -12.59
C VAL A 67 -5.17 -3.00 -12.79
N GLY A 68 -6.19 -2.88 -11.93
CA GLY A 68 -7.41 -3.65 -12.02
C GLY A 68 -8.59 -2.75 -12.33
N ARG A 69 -9.46 -3.17 -13.25
CA ARG A 69 -10.79 -2.56 -13.38
C ARG A 69 -11.66 -3.02 -12.20
N LYS A 70 -12.41 -2.10 -11.61
CA LYS A 70 -13.29 -2.40 -10.47
C LYS A 70 -14.50 -3.24 -10.88
N ASP A 71 -14.97 -3.05 -12.10
CA ASP A 71 -16.14 -3.72 -12.64
C ASP A 71 -15.73 -4.81 -13.63
N ALA A 72 -16.33 -6.00 -13.46
CA ALA A 72 -16.21 -7.08 -14.44
C ALA A 72 -17.14 -6.79 -15.64
N LYS A 73 -16.72 -7.22 -16.84
CA LYS A 73 -17.61 -7.15 -17.99
C LYS A 73 -18.70 -8.23 -17.86
N PRO A 74 -19.99 -7.88 -18.02
CA PRO A 74 -21.11 -8.80 -17.76
C PRO A 74 -21.15 -10.05 -18.66
N GLU A 75 -20.41 -10.06 -19.79
CA GLU A 75 -20.34 -11.19 -20.73
C GLU A 75 -18.93 -11.77 -20.86
N GLN A 76 -18.13 -11.69 -19.80
CA GLN A 76 -16.75 -12.13 -19.82
C GLN A 76 -16.58 -13.49 -19.14
N ASP A 77 -16.38 -14.53 -19.96
CA ASP A 77 -16.21 -15.93 -19.51
C ASP A 77 -14.78 -16.27 -19.04
N PHE A 78 -13.82 -15.34 -19.15
CA PHE A 78 -12.42 -15.55 -18.77
C PHE A 78 -11.83 -14.37 -18.01
N PHE A 79 -10.88 -14.63 -17.10
CA PHE A 79 -10.18 -13.58 -16.37
C PHE A 79 -9.03 -12.99 -17.22
N PRO A 80 -9.12 -11.71 -17.66
CA PRO A 80 -8.15 -11.11 -18.57
C PRO A 80 -6.94 -10.59 -17.80
N LEU A 81 -6.08 -11.51 -17.36
CA LEU A 81 -4.81 -11.15 -16.72
C LEU A 81 -3.70 -11.12 -17.76
N THR A 82 -3.08 -9.96 -17.90
CA THR A 82 -1.86 -9.77 -18.70
C THR A 82 -0.71 -9.41 -17.78
N VAL A 83 0.46 -10.00 -18.05
CA VAL A 83 1.71 -9.67 -17.36
C VAL A 83 2.71 -9.23 -18.40
N ASP A 84 3.10 -7.97 -18.34
CA ASP A 84 4.10 -7.39 -19.23
C ASP A 84 5.42 -7.22 -18.48
N TYR A 85 6.47 -7.90 -18.94
CA TYR A 85 7.83 -7.77 -18.42
C TYR A 85 8.71 -7.05 -19.44
N ILE A 86 9.36 -5.98 -19.02
CA ILE A 86 10.24 -5.17 -19.87
C ILE A 86 11.55 -4.93 -19.14
N GLU A 87 12.63 -5.48 -19.68
CA GLU A 87 13.99 -5.09 -19.30
C GLU A 87 14.36 -3.81 -20.04
N LYS A 88 14.84 -2.83 -19.29
CA LYS A 88 15.28 -1.56 -19.87
C LYS A 88 16.79 -1.59 -20.00
N THR A 89 17.29 -1.37 -21.21
CA THR A 89 18.72 -1.46 -21.55
C THR A 89 19.61 -0.52 -20.73
N TYR A 90 19.06 0.58 -20.21
CA TYR A 90 19.78 1.48 -19.30
C TYR A 90 19.97 0.92 -17.88
N ALA A 91 19.40 -0.24 -17.55
CA ALA A 91 19.54 -0.86 -16.23
C ALA A 91 20.91 -1.53 -16.01
N ALA A 92 21.69 -1.76 -17.09
CA ALA A 92 23.01 -2.36 -17.05
C ALA A 92 24.12 -1.42 -17.57
N GLY A 93 23.79 -0.13 -17.79
CA GLY A 93 24.69 0.89 -18.32
C GLY A 93 25.47 1.63 -17.24
#